data_AF-A0A839AAB1-F1
#
_entry.id   AF-A0A839AAB1-F1
#
_cell.length_a   1.000
_cell.length_b   1.000
_cell.length_c   1.000
_cell.angle_alpha   90.00
_cell.angle_beta   90.00
_cell.angle_gamma   90.00
#
_symmetry.space_group_name_H-M   'P 1'
#
loop_
_entity.id
_entity.type
_entity.pdbx_description
1 polymer ?
#
loop_
_entity_poly.entity_id
_entity_poly.type
_entity_poly.pdbx_seq_one_letter_code
_entity_poly.pdbx_strand_id
1 'polypeptide(L)'
;MPKVTRSSVHSSTPGRFRPGFVVLCVALLFLAGCGGRPGPGALAIATSNAPGTTEHRILIATTREKDATPDTYFNGERSPTLNYASAVVSVPPNHVTGQIEWPETLPGDPEKSYTTRAFTYLDGAAGFRAALKEEMAKRTPDHREVILFIHGYNTRFPEALYRFAQITHDADAPRIPVLFTWASRGTVTDYVYDNNSATAARDGLERTLREILDSGVSRVHIIAHSMGNWVLTETIRQVKLSNNPIPEDRIGAVILAAPDLDIDVFKSQLRRIGQRKTPFIVLVSRDDKALKASSLIAGGKQRVGRYEDEQELANLGVIVIDLTELEGTDAIDHGKFTQVAAVAPRLRVALQEAGLNTKPGDLNTHADTIGTAVGNTAKIAITLPVRILTAPVQVLSGGQ
;
A
#
# COMPACT_ATOMS: atom_id res chain seq x y z
N MET A 1 -21.50 -78.11 22.37
CA MET A 1 -20.16 -77.50 22.41
C MET A 1 -19.88 -76.88 21.05
N PRO A 2 -19.64 -75.56 20.96
CA PRO A 2 -19.79 -74.82 19.71
C PRO A 2 -18.56 -74.94 18.80
N LYS A 3 -18.82 -74.98 17.49
CA LYS A 3 -17.84 -74.97 16.40
C LYS A 3 -17.13 -73.62 16.35
N VAL A 4 -15.79 -73.66 16.40
CA VAL A 4 -14.91 -72.51 16.19
C VAL A 4 -14.90 -72.14 14.71
N THR A 5 -15.44 -70.97 14.38
CA THR A 5 -15.38 -70.35 13.05
C THR A 5 -14.03 -69.66 12.87
N ARG A 6 -13.29 -70.03 11.81
CA ARG A 6 -12.06 -69.34 11.37
C ARG A 6 -12.43 -68.00 10.74
N SER A 7 -11.92 -66.89 11.26
CA SER A 7 -11.97 -65.59 10.60
C SER A 7 -10.91 -65.53 9.48
N SER A 8 -11.34 -65.15 8.28
CA SER A 8 -10.48 -64.89 7.14
C SER A 8 -9.96 -63.45 7.20
N VAL A 9 -8.65 -63.29 7.26
CA VAL A 9 -7.98 -61.98 7.16
C VAL A 9 -8.03 -61.53 5.71
N HIS A 10 -8.78 -60.46 5.42
CA HIS A 10 -8.71 -59.76 4.13
C HIS A 10 -7.45 -58.88 4.10
N SER A 11 -6.51 -59.23 3.23
CA SER A 11 -5.37 -58.39 2.87
C SER A 11 -5.83 -57.30 1.89
N SER A 12 -5.97 -56.07 2.37
CA SER A 12 -6.15 -54.90 1.52
C SER A 12 -4.83 -54.57 0.81
N THR A 13 -4.78 -54.78 -0.50
CA THR A 13 -3.69 -54.32 -1.36
C THR A 13 -3.73 -52.79 -1.46
N PRO A 14 -2.60 -52.07 -1.33
CA PRO A 14 -2.58 -50.62 -1.53
C PRO A 14 -2.82 -50.31 -3.01
N GLY A 15 -3.82 -49.48 -3.29
CA GLY A 15 -4.17 -49.05 -4.63
C GLY A 15 -2.98 -48.41 -5.33
N ARG A 16 -2.58 -48.98 -6.48
CA ARG A 16 -1.60 -48.39 -7.38
C ARG A 16 -2.09 -47.01 -7.84
N PHE A 17 -1.48 -45.95 -7.33
CA PHE A 17 -1.66 -44.60 -7.86
C PHE A 17 -1.25 -44.59 -9.33
N ARG A 18 -2.21 -44.37 -10.24
CA ARG A 18 -1.94 -44.24 -11.68
C ARG A 18 -1.30 -42.87 -11.91
N PRO A 19 -0.01 -42.79 -12.31
CA PRO A 19 0.70 -41.52 -12.45
C PRO A 19 0.03 -40.57 -13.46
N GLY A 20 -0.74 -41.11 -14.42
CA GLY A 20 -1.51 -40.32 -15.39
C GLY A 20 -2.61 -39.43 -14.79
N PHE A 21 -3.19 -39.79 -13.64
CA PHE A 21 -4.26 -38.99 -13.01
C PHE A 21 -3.68 -37.77 -12.27
N VAL A 22 -2.48 -37.90 -11.69
CA VAL A 22 -1.75 -36.79 -11.06
C VAL A 22 -1.27 -35.80 -12.11
N VAL A 23 -0.74 -36.29 -13.24
CA VAL A 23 -0.31 -35.43 -14.36
C VAL A 23 -1.49 -34.66 -14.98
N LEU A 24 -2.66 -35.28 -15.10
CA LEU A 24 -3.86 -34.62 -15.62
C LEU A 24 -4.42 -33.55 -14.66
N CYS A 25 -4.40 -33.81 -13.34
CA CYS A 25 -4.80 -32.80 -12.35
C CYS A 25 -3.80 -31.63 -12.26
N VAL A 26 -2.49 -31.89 -12.41
CA VAL A 26 -1.48 -30.83 -12.49
C VAL A 26 -1.65 -30.01 -13.77
N ALA A 27 -1.95 -30.65 -14.91
CA ALA A 27 -2.20 -29.94 -16.18
C ALA A 27 -3.51 -29.11 -16.16
N LEU A 28 -4.56 -29.58 -15.47
CA LEU A 28 -5.81 -28.82 -15.32
C LEU A 28 -5.69 -27.65 -14.32
N LEU A 29 -4.75 -27.70 -13.37
CA LEU A 29 -4.41 -26.57 -12.50
C LEU A 29 -3.69 -25.43 -13.25
N PHE A 30 -3.10 -25.69 -14.42
CA PHE A 30 -2.53 -24.64 -15.28
C PHE A 30 -3.54 -24.01 -16.25
N LEU A 31 -4.76 -24.55 -16.35
CA LEU A 31 -5.81 -24.06 -17.27
C LEU A 31 -6.92 -23.26 -16.58
N ALA A 32 -6.92 -23.17 -15.25
CA ALA A 32 -7.82 -22.32 -14.47
C ALA A 32 -7.05 -21.09 -13.95
N GLY A 33 -6.91 -20.06 -14.79
CA GLY A 33 -6.21 -18.84 -14.38
C GLY A 33 -6.01 -17.77 -15.44
N CYS A 34 -6.97 -17.57 -16.37
CA CYS A 34 -6.98 -16.35 -17.19
C CYS A 34 -7.68 -15.21 -16.44
N GLY A 35 -7.19 -14.89 -15.24
CA GLY A 35 -7.32 -13.57 -14.61
C GLY A 35 -5.95 -12.92 -14.66
N GLY A 36 -5.49 -12.57 -15.86
CA GLY A 36 -4.12 -12.12 -16.09
C GLY A 36 -3.85 -10.80 -15.38
N ARG A 37 -2.76 -10.75 -14.59
CA ARG A 37 -2.24 -9.47 -14.06
C ARG A 37 -1.97 -8.52 -15.24
N PRO A 38 -2.23 -7.21 -15.10
CA PRO A 38 -2.08 -6.27 -16.21
C PRO A 38 -0.67 -6.36 -16.80
N GLY A 39 -0.59 -6.60 -18.11
CA GLY A 39 0.64 -6.75 -18.87
C GLY A 39 1.01 -5.49 -19.65
N PRO A 40 1.96 -5.59 -20.60
CA PRO A 40 2.20 -4.55 -21.58
C PRO A 40 0.89 -4.15 -22.28
N GLY A 41 0.70 -2.85 -22.50
CA GLY A 41 -0.52 -2.31 -23.10
C GLY A 41 -1.66 -2.02 -22.13
N ALA A 42 -1.56 -2.43 -20.86
CA ALA A 42 -2.66 -2.30 -19.89
C ALA A 42 -3.09 -0.86 -19.58
N LEU A 43 -2.29 0.13 -19.96
CA LEU A 43 -2.57 1.56 -19.78
C LEU A 43 -2.95 2.24 -21.09
N ALA A 44 -3.48 1.47 -22.05
CA ALA A 44 -3.97 2.01 -23.32
C ALA A 44 -5.03 3.07 -23.06
N ILE A 45 -4.88 4.20 -23.74
CA ILE A 45 -5.73 5.37 -23.49
C ILE A 45 -7.17 5.08 -23.92
N ALA A 46 -8.09 5.10 -22.97
CA ALA A 46 -9.52 5.01 -23.23
C ALA A 46 -10.03 6.39 -23.65
N THR A 47 -10.57 6.51 -24.86
CA THR A 47 -11.09 7.77 -25.43
C THR A 47 -12.61 7.84 -25.49
N SER A 48 -13.32 6.74 -25.15
CA SER A 48 -14.78 6.73 -25.12
C SER A 48 -15.31 7.75 -24.11
N ASN A 49 -16.41 8.42 -24.46
CA ASN A 49 -17.14 9.27 -23.53
C ASN A 49 -17.83 8.39 -22.49
N ALA A 50 -17.74 8.76 -21.22
CA ALA A 50 -18.17 7.93 -20.09
C ALA A 50 -18.75 8.83 -18.99
N PRO A 51 -20.01 9.25 -19.11
CA PRO A 51 -20.63 10.10 -18.11
C PRO A 51 -20.74 9.37 -16.76
N GLY A 52 -20.49 10.09 -15.67
CA GLY A 52 -20.58 9.55 -14.31
C GLY A 52 -19.31 8.87 -13.79
N THR A 53 -18.23 8.84 -14.56
CA THR A 53 -16.92 8.43 -14.05
C THR A 53 -16.26 9.54 -13.24
N THR A 54 -15.32 9.17 -12.36
CA THR A 54 -14.50 10.13 -11.62
C THR A 54 -13.04 10.02 -12.08
N GLU A 55 -12.45 11.13 -12.52
CA GLU A 55 -11.06 11.17 -12.96
C GLU A 55 -10.12 11.70 -11.87
N HIS A 56 -9.01 10.99 -11.67
CA HIS A 56 -7.94 11.37 -10.75
C HIS A 56 -6.65 11.61 -11.51
N ARG A 57 -6.11 12.83 -11.44
CA ARG A 57 -4.77 13.12 -11.97
C ARG A 57 -3.72 12.78 -10.93
N ILE A 58 -2.85 11.83 -11.26
CA ILE A 58 -1.75 11.35 -10.43
C ILE A 58 -0.44 11.86 -11.01
N LEU A 59 0.37 12.51 -10.17
CA LEU A 59 1.75 12.87 -10.53
C LEU A 59 2.67 11.73 -10.12
N ILE A 60 3.65 11.41 -10.94
CA ILE A 60 4.47 10.19 -10.81
C ILE A 60 5.94 10.60 -10.78
N ALA A 61 6.67 10.07 -9.81
CA ALA A 61 8.12 10.02 -9.79
C ALA A 61 8.57 8.55 -9.74
N THR A 62 9.52 8.14 -10.57
CA THR A 62 9.88 6.74 -10.70
C THR A 62 11.33 6.46 -11.01
N THR A 63 11.88 5.44 -10.36
CA THR A 63 13.19 4.86 -10.67
C THR A 63 13.10 3.72 -11.70
N ARG A 64 11.93 3.52 -12.32
CA ARG A 64 11.75 2.58 -13.43
C ARG A 64 12.31 3.15 -14.73
N GLU A 65 12.87 2.28 -15.56
CA GLU A 65 13.21 2.60 -16.93
C GLU A 65 11.94 2.79 -17.77
N LYS A 66 12.00 3.68 -18.76
CA LYS A 66 10.91 3.85 -19.73
C LYS A 66 10.82 2.62 -20.62
N ASP A 67 9.61 2.21 -20.95
CA ASP A 67 9.35 1.11 -21.88
C ASP A 67 8.93 1.66 -23.25
N ALA A 68 9.53 1.14 -24.32
CA ALA A 68 9.19 1.52 -25.70
C ALA A 68 7.92 0.80 -26.21
N THR A 69 7.50 -0.26 -25.51
CA THR A 69 6.26 -0.98 -25.83
C THR A 69 5.06 -0.05 -25.66
N PRO A 70 4.15 0.03 -26.65
CA PRO A 70 2.98 0.90 -26.57
C PRO A 70 2.20 0.72 -25.27
N ASP A 71 1.74 1.84 -24.72
CA ASP A 71 0.84 1.89 -23.56
C ASP A 71 1.35 1.16 -22.30
N THR A 72 2.66 0.96 -22.21
CA THR A 72 3.35 0.32 -21.07
C THR A 72 4.06 1.36 -20.20
N TYR A 73 4.63 2.39 -20.84
CA TYR A 73 5.28 3.58 -20.27
C TYR A 73 6.53 3.36 -19.41
N PHE A 74 6.48 2.48 -18.41
CA PHE A 74 7.58 2.16 -17.50
C PHE A 74 7.62 0.66 -17.21
N ASN A 75 8.82 0.08 -17.19
CA ASN A 75 9.04 -1.36 -17.01
C ASN A 75 9.52 -1.72 -15.58
N GLY A 76 9.99 -2.96 -15.42
CA GLY A 76 10.54 -3.47 -14.16
C GLY A 76 12.03 -3.20 -13.95
N GLU A 77 12.71 -2.61 -14.93
CA GLU A 77 14.15 -2.35 -14.90
C GLU A 77 14.49 -1.01 -14.25
N ARG A 78 15.70 -0.91 -13.71
CA ARG A 78 16.18 0.28 -13.01
C ARG A 78 16.63 1.33 -14.01
N SER A 79 16.07 2.54 -13.88
CA SER A 79 16.60 3.71 -14.55
C SER A 79 17.82 4.27 -13.79
N PRO A 80 18.87 4.73 -14.48
CA PRO A 80 19.99 5.44 -13.86
C PRO A 80 19.60 6.83 -13.33
N THR A 81 18.47 7.37 -13.78
CA THR A 81 17.94 8.67 -13.38
C THR A 81 16.49 8.58 -12.94
N LEU A 82 16.04 9.53 -12.10
CA LEU A 82 14.64 9.63 -11.72
C LEU A 82 13.81 10.16 -12.90
N ASN A 83 12.77 9.41 -13.29
CA ASN A 83 11.81 9.80 -14.33
C ASN A 83 10.56 10.40 -13.69
N TYR A 84 9.88 11.28 -14.42
CA TYR A 84 8.65 11.92 -13.98
C TYR A 84 7.56 11.83 -15.04
N ALA A 85 6.32 11.68 -14.60
CA ALA A 85 5.15 11.61 -15.47
C ALA A 85 3.90 12.13 -14.76
N SER A 86 2.82 12.28 -15.51
CA SER A 86 1.46 12.46 -14.99
C SER A 86 0.54 11.50 -15.73
N ALA A 87 -0.40 10.90 -15.01
CA ALA A 87 -1.46 10.09 -15.58
C ALA A 87 -2.81 10.60 -15.08
N VAL A 88 -3.83 10.52 -15.93
CA VAL A 88 -5.23 10.69 -15.52
C VAL A 88 -5.88 9.32 -15.57
N VAL A 89 -6.39 8.86 -14.43
CA VAL A 89 -7.06 7.55 -14.28
C VAL A 89 -8.53 7.79 -13.98
N SER A 90 -9.40 7.12 -14.73
CA SER A 90 -10.85 7.14 -14.53
C SER A 90 -11.27 5.95 -13.68
N VAL A 91 -12.10 6.22 -12.68
CA VAL A 91 -12.78 5.25 -11.82
C VAL A 91 -14.22 5.08 -12.31
N PRO A 92 -14.71 3.85 -12.53
CA PRO A 92 -16.02 3.63 -13.11
C PRO A 92 -17.14 3.84 -12.07
N PRO A 93 -18.38 4.16 -12.48
CA PRO A 93 -19.50 4.42 -11.57
C PRO A 93 -19.94 3.18 -10.77
N ASN A 94 -19.61 1.97 -11.22
CA ASN A 94 -19.89 0.72 -10.53
C ASN A 94 -18.80 0.32 -9.52
N HIS A 95 -17.88 1.23 -9.18
CA HIS A 95 -16.74 0.94 -8.32
C HIS A 95 -17.14 0.42 -6.94
N VAL A 96 -16.46 -0.63 -6.48
CA VAL A 96 -16.57 -1.20 -5.14
C VAL A 96 -15.31 -0.87 -4.34
N THR A 97 -15.48 -0.25 -3.17
CA THR A 97 -14.37 0.15 -2.30
C THR A 97 -13.40 -0.99 -2.03
N GLY A 98 -12.11 -0.71 -2.18
CA GLY A 98 -10.99 -1.64 -2.00
C GLY A 98 -10.68 -2.51 -3.22
N GLN A 99 -11.58 -2.57 -4.21
CA GLN A 99 -11.41 -3.36 -5.42
C GLN A 99 -10.85 -2.55 -6.58
N ILE A 100 -10.28 -3.23 -7.56
CA ILE A 100 -9.97 -2.62 -8.85
C ILE A 100 -10.74 -3.42 -9.89
N GLU A 101 -11.71 -2.79 -10.53
CA GLU A 101 -12.41 -3.34 -11.67
C GLU A 101 -11.46 -3.32 -12.87
N TRP A 102 -10.69 -4.40 -13.04
CA TRP A 102 -9.72 -4.53 -14.12
C TRP A 102 -10.42 -4.68 -15.48
N PRO A 103 -9.91 -4.04 -16.54
CA PRO A 103 -10.49 -4.19 -17.87
C PRO A 103 -10.25 -5.61 -18.40
N GLU A 104 -11.32 -6.24 -18.89
CA GLU A 104 -11.24 -7.55 -19.56
C GLU A 104 -10.64 -7.46 -20.97
N THR A 105 -10.77 -6.29 -21.61
CA THR A 105 -10.26 -5.99 -22.94
C THR A 105 -9.59 -4.62 -22.94
N LEU A 106 -8.59 -4.43 -23.82
CA LEU A 106 -7.82 -3.19 -23.92
C LEU A 106 -8.08 -2.51 -25.28
N PRO A 107 -8.23 -1.17 -25.32
CA PRO A 107 -8.37 -0.26 -24.18
C PRO A 107 -9.62 -0.57 -23.33
N GLY A 108 -9.55 -0.32 -22.02
CA GLY A 108 -10.64 -0.62 -21.11
C GLY A 108 -11.88 0.23 -21.32
N ASP A 109 -13.03 -0.27 -20.83
CA ASP A 109 -14.30 0.46 -20.83
C ASP A 109 -14.40 1.30 -19.53
N PRO A 110 -14.31 2.64 -19.59
CA PRO A 110 -14.35 3.53 -18.43
C PRO A 110 -15.67 3.47 -17.64
N GLU A 111 -16.77 2.98 -18.22
CA GLU A 111 -18.04 2.82 -17.50
C GLU A 111 -18.07 1.56 -16.63
N LYS A 112 -17.12 0.63 -16.84
CA LYS A 112 -17.10 -0.68 -16.18
C LYS A 112 -15.81 -1.00 -15.44
N SER A 113 -14.72 -0.33 -15.80
CA SER A 113 -13.36 -0.66 -15.35
C SER A 113 -12.50 0.58 -15.17
N TYR A 114 -11.43 0.43 -14.38
CA TYR A 114 -10.40 1.44 -14.28
C TYR A 114 -9.70 1.62 -15.64
N THR A 115 -9.55 2.88 -16.07
CA THR A 115 -8.92 3.19 -17.36
C THR A 115 -7.95 4.35 -17.27
N THR A 116 -6.92 4.34 -18.11
CA THR A 116 -6.04 5.49 -18.30
C THR A 116 -6.66 6.40 -19.35
N ARG A 117 -6.84 7.68 -19.02
CA ARG A 117 -7.46 8.69 -19.89
C ARG A 117 -6.43 9.61 -20.53
N ALA A 118 -5.31 9.80 -19.85
CA ALA A 118 -4.15 10.51 -20.37
C ALA A 118 -2.87 10.04 -19.68
N PHE A 119 -1.76 10.11 -20.40
CA PHE A 119 -0.43 9.92 -19.84
C PHE A 119 0.54 10.92 -20.47
N THR A 120 1.43 11.51 -19.68
CA THR A 120 2.40 12.50 -20.16
C THR A 120 3.70 12.37 -19.39
N TYR A 121 4.82 12.20 -20.09
CA TYR A 121 6.14 12.35 -19.49
C TYR A 121 6.39 13.82 -19.15
N LEU A 122 6.89 14.08 -17.95
CA LEU A 122 7.24 15.42 -17.50
C LEU A 122 8.72 15.70 -17.73
N ASP A 123 9.04 16.95 -18.02
CA ASP A 123 10.42 17.40 -18.27
C ASP A 123 11.22 17.51 -16.97
N GLY A 124 11.68 16.35 -16.50
CA GLY A 124 12.49 16.22 -15.29
C GLY A 124 11.83 16.78 -14.04
N ALA A 125 12.66 17.16 -13.08
CA ALA A 125 12.23 17.74 -11.82
C ALA A 125 11.49 19.09 -12.00
N ALA A 126 11.88 19.89 -12.99
CA ALA A 126 11.24 21.18 -13.26
C ALA A 126 9.79 21.00 -13.71
N GLY A 127 9.54 20.08 -14.66
CA GLY A 127 8.20 19.73 -15.11
C GLY A 127 7.34 19.14 -13.99
N PHE A 128 7.93 18.30 -13.12
CA PHE A 128 7.24 17.75 -11.95
C PHE A 128 6.81 18.83 -10.96
N ARG A 129 7.71 19.75 -10.59
CA ARG A 129 7.36 20.89 -9.72
C ARG A 129 6.32 21.82 -10.34
N ALA A 130 6.38 22.04 -11.65
CA ALA A 130 5.39 22.84 -12.37
C ALA A 130 3.99 22.18 -12.32
N ALA A 131 3.90 20.87 -12.55
CA ALA A 131 2.66 20.13 -12.44
C ALA A 131 2.09 20.15 -11.01
N LEU A 132 2.92 20.04 -9.97
CA LEU A 132 2.50 20.21 -8.58
C LEU A 132 1.92 21.60 -8.31
N LYS A 133 2.56 22.65 -8.82
CA LYS A 133 2.06 24.04 -8.69
C LYS A 133 0.73 24.24 -9.40
N GLU A 134 0.57 23.65 -10.58
CA GLU A 134 -0.69 23.64 -11.33
C GLU A 134 -1.82 22.98 -10.52
N GLU A 135 -1.55 21.82 -9.90
CA GLU A 135 -2.52 21.14 -9.05
C GLU A 135 -2.85 21.92 -7.77
N MET A 136 -1.86 22.57 -7.15
CA MET A 136 -2.09 23.46 -5.99
C MET A 136 -2.95 24.67 -6.36
N ALA A 137 -2.78 25.26 -7.56
CA ALA A 137 -3.55 26.42 -8.00
C ALA A 137 -5.04 26.12 -8.18
N LYS A 138 -5.40 24.86 -8.43
CA LYS A 138 -6.80 24.39 -8.55
C LYS A 138 -7.49 24.14 -7.21
N ARG A 139 -6.75 24.26 -6.10
CA ARG A 139 -7.20 23.85 -4.75
C ARG A 139 -7.16 25.01 -3.77
N THR A 140 -8.09 24.96 -2.81
CA THR A 140 -8.09 25.84 -1.64
C THR A 140 -6.81 25.62 -0.81
N PRO A 141 -6.30 26.62 -0.08
CA PRO A 141 -5.01 26.52 0.62
C PRO A 141 -4.86 25.30 1.54
N ASP A 142 -5.93 24.89 2.20
CA ASP A 142 -6.04 23.71 3.09
C ASP A 142 -5.97 22.37 2.35
N HIS A 143 -6.20 22.35 1.03
CA HIS A 143 -6.16 21.16 0.18
C HIS A 143 -4.88 21.05 -0.68
N ARG A 144 -3.88 21.90 -0.44
CA ARG A 144 -2.61 21.92 -1.20
C ARG A 144 -1.54 20.95 -0.68
N GLU A 145 -1.89 20.12 0.30
CA GLU A 145 -1.01 19.08 0.83
C GLU A 145 -0.96 17.87 -0.12
N VAL A 146 0.15 17.14 -0.10
CA VAL A 146 0.34 15.94 -0.94
C VAL A 146 0.05 14.67 -0.14
N ILE A 147 -0.58 13.70 -0.81
CA ILE A 147 -0.56 12.30 -0.40
C ILE A 147 0.38 11.52 -1.35
N LEU A 148 1.39 10.88 -0.77
CA LEU A 148 2.42 10.12 -1.46
C LEU A 148 2.21 8.63 -1.21
N PHE A 149 2.05 7.84 -2.28
CA PHE A 149 1.98 6.39 -2.17
C PHE A 149 3.24 5.71 -2.68
N ILE A 150 3.69 4.69 -1.94
CA ILE A 150 4.85 3.87 -2.26
C ILE A 150 4.40 2.40 -2.25
N HIS A 151 4.47 1.75 -3.42
CA HIS A 151 4.06 0.35 -3.55
C HIS A 151 5.08 -0.64 -2.97
N GLY A 152 4.66 -1.90 -2.88
CA GLY A 152 5.44 -3.03 -2.38
C GLY A 152 6.16 -3.88 -3.43
N TYR A 153 6.57 -5.06 -2.99
CA TYR A 153 7.18 -6.12 -3.79
C TYR A 153 6.25 -6.63 -4.90
N ASN A 154 6.81 -7.22 -5.98
CA ASN A 154 6.05 -7.95 -6.98
C ASN A 154 4.88 -7.10 -7.53
N THR A 155 5.17 -5.84 -7.85
CA THR A 155 4.20 -4.86 -8.37
C THR A 155 4.67 -4.29 -9.70
N ARG A 156 3.86 -4.42 -10.75
CA ARG A 156 4.06 -3.77 -12.05
C ARG A 156 3.60 -2.33 -12.02
N PHE A 157 4.07 -1.52 -12.98
CA PHE A 157 3.70 -0.10 -13.04
C PHE A 157 2.18 0.15 -13.13
N PRO A 158 1.39 -0.55 -13.98
CA PRO A 158 -0.07 -0.39 -14.02
C PRO A 158 -0.75 -0.74 -12.70
N GLU A 159 -0.26 -1.76 -11.99
CA GLU A 159 -0.79 -2.17 -10.69
C GLU A 159 -0.57 -1.09 -9.63
N ALA A 160 0.63 -0.52 -9.56
CA ALA A 160 0.92 0.59 -8.65
C ALA A 160 0.05 1.82 -8.94
N LEU A 161 -0.14 2.15 -10.23
CA LEU A 161 -0.91 3.31 -10.66
C LEU A 161 -2.41 3.16 -10.34
N TYR A 162 -3.04 2.07 -10.76
CA TYR A 162 -4.48 1.86 -10.52
C TYR A 162 -4.78 1.62 -9.05
N ARG A 163 -3.88 0.94 -8.32
CA ARG A 163 -4.03 0.79 -6.87
C ARG A 163 -4.01 2.13 -6.16
N PHE A 164 -3.14 3.05 -6.57
CA PHE A 164 -3.12 4.37 -5.94
C PHE A 164 -4.32 5.24 -6.36
N ALA A 165 -4.79 5.12 -7.60
CA ALA A 165 -6.04 5.74 -8.02
C ALA A 165 -7.22 5.27 -7.16
N GLN A 166 -7.31 3.95 -6.91
CA GLN A 166 -8.31 3.35 -6.03
C GLN A 166 -8.21 3.89 -4.60
N ILE A 167 -7.01 3.89 -4.01
CA ILE A 167 -6.80 4.44 -2.65
C ILE A 167 -7.20 5.93 -2.60
N THR A 168 -6.86 6.70 -3.63
CA THR A 168 -7.19 8.14 -3.70
C THR A 168 -8.70 8.34 -3.79
N HIS A 169 -9.38 7.55 -4.62
CA HIS A 169 -10.83 7.59 -4.78
C HIS A 169 -11.55 7.20 -3.50
N ASP A 170 -11.20 6.06 -2.91
CA ASP A 170 -11.87 5.51 -1.73
C ASP A 170 -11.61 6.32 -0.45
N ALA A 171 -10.45 6.97 -0.36
CA ALA A 171 -10.14 7.80 0.80
C ALA A 171 -10.90 9.13 0.79
N ASP A 172 -11.42 9.56 -0.37
CA ASP A 172 -12.03 10.88 -0.61
C ASP A 172 -11.26 12.04 0.04
N ALA A 173 -9.93 11.94 0.01
CA ALA A 173 -9.05 12.88 0.69
C ALA A 173 -8.69 14.02 -0.26
N PRO A 174 -9.00 15.29 0.08
CA PRO A 174 -8.76 16.43 -0.80
C PRO A 174 -7.28 16.85 -0.79
N ARG A 175 -6.42 15.99 -1.36
CA ARG A 175 -4.96 16.12 -1.41
C ARG A 175 -4.47 15.87 -2.83
N ILE A 176 -3.28 16.36 -3.14
CA ILE A 176 -2.67 16.12 -4.46
C ILE A 176 -2.02 14.72 -4.45
N PRO A 177 -2.47 13.77 -5.29
CA PRO A 177 -1.94 12.42 -5.29
C PRO A 177 -0.62 12.33 -6.06
N VAL A 178 0.42 11.86 -5.37
CA VAL A 178 1.73 11.57 -5.95
C VAL A 178 2.06 10.08 -5.78
N LEU A 179 2.38 9.40 -6.87
CA LEU A 179 2.89 8.05 -6.86
C LEU A 179 4.42 8.06 -6.91
N PHE A 180 5.07 7.45 -5.92
CA PHE A 180 6.45 7.04 -6.06
C PHE A 180 6.51 5.54 -6.37
N THR A 181 7.05 5.19 -7.53
CA THR A 181 7.16 3.80 -7.97
C THR A 181 8.58 3.42 -8.32
N TRP A 182 9.01 2.27 -7.82
CA TRP A 182 10.37 1.77 -7.97
C TRP A 182 10.41 0.50 -8.82
N ALA A 183 11.59 0.17 -9.35
CA ALA A 183 11.84 -0.91 -10.30
C ALA A 183 11.61 -2.34 -9.74
N SER A 184 10.34 -2.66 -9.45
CA SER A 184 9.89 -4.03 -9.19
C SER A 184 9.47 -4.68 -10.50
N ARG A 185 9.92 -5.92 -10.74
CA ARG A 185 9.61 -6.70 -11.96
C ARG A 185 8.19 -7.25 -12.00
N GLY A 186 7.51 -7.28 -10.85
CA GLY A 186 6.15 -7.83 -10.81
C GLY A 186 6.11 -9.35 -10.99
N THR A 187 7.16 -10.04 -10.53
CA THR A 187 7.31 -11.50 -10.56
C THR A 187 7.74 -12.03 -9.19
N VAL A 188 7.17 -13.15 -8.76
CA VAL A 188 7.44 -13.74 -7.43
C VAL A 188 8.85 -14.35 -7.32
N THR A 189 9.48 -14.68 -8.46
CA THR A 189 10.82 -15.27 -8.51
C THR A 189 11.94 -14.23 -8.41
N ASP A 190 11.64 -12.94 -8.63
CA ASP A 190 12.64 -11.86 -8.64
C ASP A 190 12.78 -11.17 -7.29
N TYR A 191 12.51 -11.87 -6.18
CA TYR A 191 12.55 -11.31 -4.82
C TYR A 191 13.86 -10.57 -4.50
N VAL A 192 15.02 -11.17 -4.82
CA VAL A 192 16.33 -10.56 -4.57
C VAL A 192 16.54 -9.32 -5.45
N TYR A 193 16.08 -9.37 -6.69
CA TYR A 193 16.16 -8.21 -7.58
C TYR A 193 15.30 -7.06 -7.05
N ASP A 194 14.05 -7.32 -6.69
CA ASP A 194 13.13 -6.31 -6.14
C ASP A 194 13.65 -5.73 -4.82
N ASN A 195 14.23 -6.56 -3.93
CA ASN A 195 14.85 -6.07 -2.69
C ASN A 195 16.03 -5.12 -2.95
N ASN A 196 16.90 -5.48 -3.90
CA ASN A 196 18.00 -4.61 -4.32
C ASN A 196 17.50 -3.34 -5.03
N SER A 197 16.42 -3.44 -5.81
CA SER A 197 15.77 -2.29 -6.46
C SER A 197 15.13 -1.33 -5.46
N ALA A 198 14.44 -1.86 -4.45
CA ALA A 198 13.89 -1.09 -3.34
C ALA A 198 15.01 -0.35 -2.58
N THR A 199 16.14 -1.02 -2.33
CA THR A 199 17.33 -0.41 -1.73
C THR A 199 17.95 0.67 -2.62
N ALA A 200 18.01 0.47 -3.93
CA ALA A 200 18.49 1.49 -4.87
C ALA A 200 17.54 2.70 -4.99
N ALA A 201 16.24 2.51 -4.72
CA ALA A 201 15.23 3.56 -4.90
C ALA A 201 15.22 4.65 -3.82
N ARG A 202 15.95 4.47 -2.71
CA ARG A 202 15.96 5.41 -1.56
C ARG A 202 16.35 6.83 -1.96
N ASP A 203 17.40 6.97 -2.78
CA ASP A 203 17.85 8.28 -3.25
C ASP A 203 16.81 8.94 -4.17
N GLY A 204 16.12 8.13 -4.97
CA GLY A 204 15.01 8.59 -5.79
C GLY A 204 13.82 9.08 -4.95
N LEU A 205 13.51 8.38 -3.85
CA LEU A 205 12.44 8.80 -2.94
C LEU A 205 12.84 10.06 -2.17
N GLU A 206 14.07 10.17 -1.68
CA GLU A 206 14.58 11.40 -1.06
C GLU A 206 14.43 12.57 -2.03
N ARG A 207 14.89 12.41 -3.27
CA ARG A 207 14.77 13.45 -4.29
C ARG A 207 13.30 13.82 -4.52
N THR A 208 12.43 12.84 -4.65
CA THR A 208 10.99 13.05 -4.82
C THR A 208 10.39 13.89 -3.68
N LEU A 209 10.69 13.55 -2.43
CA LEU A 209 10.22 14.32 -1.27
C LEU A 209 10.71 15.78 -1.32
N ARG A 210 11.98 16.00 -1.67
CA ARG A 210 12.52 17.35 -1.82
C ARG A 210 11.83 18.11 -2.95
N GLU A 211 11.61 17.49 -4.10
CA GLU A 211 10.90 18.12 -5.23
C GLU A 211 9.47 18.50 -4.88
N ILE A 212 8.77 17.65 -4.12
CA ILE A 212 7.44 17.97 -3.61
C ILE A 212 7.50 19.22 -2.75
N LEU A 213 8.41 19.28 -1.78
CA LEU A 213 8.51 20.40 -0.83
C LEU A 213 9.00 21.70 -1.51
N ASP A 214 9.92 21.60 -2.47
CA ASP A 214 10.47 22.72 -3.25
C ASP A 214 9.45 23.29 -4.24
N SER A 215 8.38 22.54 -4.57
CA SER A 215 7.26 23.06 -5.36
C SER A 215 6.42 24.10 -4.60
N GLY A 216 6.53 24.14 -3.27
CA GLY A 216 5.73 24.98 -2.37
C GLY A 216 4.67 24.23 -1.57
N VAL A 217 4.56 22.90 -1.74
CA VAL A 217 3.66 22.06 -0.92
C VAL A 217 4.04 22.17 0.56
N SER A 218 3.08 22.53 1.41
CA SER A 218 3.30 22.72 2.84
C SER A 218 3.63 21.42 3.57
N ARG A 219 2.97 20.31 3.21
CA ARG A 219 3.12 19.04 3.92
C ARG A 219 2.88 17.83 3.02
N VAL A 220 3.61 16.75 3.30
CA VAL A 220 3.50 15.46 2.60
C VAL A 220 3.05 14.37 3.58
N HIS A 221 1.94 13.72 3.26
CA HIS A 221 1.43 12.53 3.93
C HIS A 221 1.82 11.30 3.14
N ILE A 222 2.22 10.22 3.79
CA ILE A 222 2.85 9.09 3.10
C ILE A 222 2.15 7.78 3.48
N ILE A 223 1.83 6.98 2.48
CA ILE A 223 1.36 5.60 2.63
C ILE A 223 2.37 4.70 1.92
N ALA A 224 3.01 3.80 2.67
CA ALA A 224 3.91 2.79 2.11
C ALA A 224 3.36 1.39 2.36
N HIS A 225 3.39 0.54 1.33
CA HIS A 225 2.90 -0.84 1.42
C HIS A 225 4.04 -1.86 1.35
N SER A 226 3.98 -2.89 2.17
CA SER A 226 4.87 -4.06 2.09
C SER A 226 6.35 -3.66 2.07
N MET A 227 7.12 -4.09 1.08
CA MET A 227 8.54 -3.76 0.91
C MET A 227 8.79 -2.25 0.66
N GLY A 228 7.77 -1.49 0.23
CA GLY A 228 7.84 -0.03 0.14
C GLY A 228 8.13 0.64 1.48
N ASN A 229 7.80 -0.03 2.60
CA ASN A 229 8.11 0.45 3.94
C ASN A 229 9.62 0.49 4.20
N TRP A 230 10.39 -0.48 3.70
CA TRP A 230 11.86 -0.46 3.75
C TRP A 230 12.41 0.78 3.03
N VAL A 231 11.90 1.06 1.83
CA VAL A 231 12.32 2.23 1.03
C VAL A 231 12.06 3.51 1.83
N LEU A 232 10.87 3.65 2.41
CA LEU A 232 10.47 4.83 3.16
C LEU A 232 11.27 5.02 4.45
N THR A 233 11.34 4.00 5.31
CA THR A 233 11.99 4.14 6.62
C THR A 233 13.48 4.39 6.48
N GLU A 234 14.13 3.75 5.50
CA GLU A 234 15.55 4.00 5.23
C GLU A 234 15.77 5.38 4.60
N THR A 235 14.86 5.86 3.75
CA THR A 235 14.93 7.23 3.20
C THR A 235 14.78 8.28 4.30
N ILE A 236 13.83 8.11 5.24
CA ILE A 236 13.67 9.03 6.37
C ILE A 236 14.93 9.03 7.25
N ARG A 237 15.50 7.84 7.52
CA ARG A 237 16.78 7.72 8.22
C ARG A 237 17.89 8.45 7.47
N GLN A 238 18.03 8.25 6.16
CA GLN A 238 19.03 8.92 5.32
C GLN A 238 18.90 10.45 5.37
N VAL A 239 17.69 10.97 5.18
CA VAL A 239 17.40 12.41 5.26
C VAL A 239 17.78 12.98 6.62
N LYS A 240 17.45 12.28 7.71
CA LYS A 240 17.81 12.70 9.09
C LYS A 240 19.32 12.79 9.30
N LEU A 241 20.10 11.97 8.60
CA LEU A 241 21.56 11.92 8.68
C LEU A 241 22.26 12.87 7.71
N SER A 242 21.52 13.43 6.76
CA SER A 242 22.06 14.38 5.79
C SER A 242 22.37 15.74 6.45
N ASN A 243 23.20 16.54 5.78
CA ASN A 243 23.45 17.94 6.16
C ASN A 243 22.26 18.88 5.84
N ASN A 244 21.16 18.34 5.30
CA ASN A 244 19.97 19.09 4.92
C ASN A 244 18.70 18.29 5.28
N PRO A 245 18.42 18.08 6.57
CA PRO A 245 17.25 17.31 7.00
C PRO A 245 15.95 18.00 6.57
N ILE A 246 14.94 17.21 6.21
CA ILE A 246 13.58 17.72 5.99
C ILE A 246 13.00 18.11 7.35
N PRO A 247 12.43 19.33 7.52
CA PRO A 247 11.78 19.73 8.76
C PRO A 247 10.62 18.79 9.13
N GLU A 248 10.54 18.39 10.40
CA GLU A 248 9.60 17.35 10.84
C GLU A 248 8.12 17.72 10.63
N ASP A 249 7.78 19.01 10.65
CA ASP A 249 6.43 19.54 10.42
C ASP A 249 5.99 19.50 8.95
N ARG A 250 6.93 19.26 8.02
CA ARG A 250 6.68 19.09 6.59
C ARG A 250 6.34 17.65 6.21
N ILE A 251 6.62 16.68 7.09
CA ILE A 251 6.19 15.28 6.93
C ILE A 251 5.02 15.03 7.87
N GLY A 252 3.83 14.90 7.30
CA GLY A 252 2.58 14.68 8.04
C GLY A 252 2.42 13.23 8.51
N ALA A 253 1.20 12.72 8.37
CA ALA A 253 0.89 11.34 8.71
C ALA A 253 1.69 10.37 7.82
N VAL A 254 2.30 9.36 8.45
CA VAL A 254 3.01 8.29 7.74
C VAL A 254 2.42 6.95 8.14
N ILE A 255 1.81 6.28 7.18
CA ILE A 255 1.16 4.98 7.35
C ILE A 255 2.05 3.91 6.73
N LEU A 256 2.46 2.97 7.57
CA LEU A 256 3.24 1.78 7.20
C LEU A 256 2.29 0.59 7.11
N ALA A 257 1.83 0.28 5.91
CA ALA A 257 0.85 -0.77 5.65
C ALA A 257 1.51 -2.13 5.39
N ALA A 258 1.12 -3.14 6.19
CA ALA A 258 1.64 -4.51 6.13
C ALA A 258 3.17 -4.59 5.92
N PRO A 259 4.01 -3.99 6.79
CA PRO A 259 5.41 -3.78 6.45
C PRO A 259 6.21 -5.06 6.29
N ASP A 260 6.74 -5.28 5.07
CA ASP A 260 7.74 -6.31 4.78
C ASP A 260 9.13 -5.78 5.09
N LEU A 261 9.36 -5.57 6.39
CA LEU A 261 10.60 -5.02 6.93
C LEU A 261 11.01 -5.88 8.12
N ASP A 262 12.29 -6.27 8.14
CA ASP A 262 12.88 -6.98 9.27
C ASP A 262 12.75 -6.14 10.56
N ILE A 263 12.31 -6.77 11.65
CA ILE A 263 12.04 -6.08 12.91
C ILE A 263 13.31 -5.47 13.54
N ASP A 264 14.46 -6.15 13.46
CA ASP A 264 15.71 -5.66 14.04
C ASP A 264 16.24 -4.47 13.23
N VAL A 265 16.08 -4.52 11.90
CA VAL A 265 16.33 -3.39 11.00
C VAL A 265 15.42 -2.21 11.35
N PHE A 266 14.11 -2.43 11.49
CA PHE A 266 13.17 -1.36 11.84
C PHE A 266 13.52 -0.71 13.19
N LYS A 267 13.78 -1.52 14.22
CA LYS A 267 14.24 -1.04 15.54
C LYS A 267 15.52 -0.20 15.41
N SER A 268 16.48 -0.66 14.62
CA SER A 268 17.73 0.07 14.36
C SER A 268 17.48 1.41 13.66
N GLN A 269 16.59 1.43 12.66
CA GLN A 269 16.22 2.64 11.96
C GLN A 269 15.52 3.64 12.89
N LEU A 270 14.53 3.20 13.67
CA LEU A 270 13.81 4.08 14.60
C LEU A 270 14.74 4.67 15.67
N ARG A 271 15.67 3.89 16.22
CA ARG A 271 16.69 4.43 17.14
C ARG A 271 17.52 5.54 16.50
N ARG A 272 17.79 5.46 15.19
CA ARG A 272 18.57 6.48 14.48
C ARG A 272 17.72 7.68 14.05
N ILE A 273 16.45 7.46 13.67
CA ILE A 273 15.50 8.53 13.35
C ILE A 273 15.16 9.35 14.60
N GLY A 274 15.04 8.69 15.75
CA GLY A 274 14.60 9.30 17.00
C GLY A 274 13.08 9.44 17.07
N GLN A 275 12.59 10.07 18.13
CA GLN A 275 11.17 10.36 18.28
C GLN A 275 10.75 11.44 17.28
N ARG A 276 9.65 11.18 16.56
CA ARG A 276 9.03 12.13 15.63
C ARG A 276 7.90 12.88 16.33
N LYS A 277 7.69 14.15 15.96
CA LYS A 277 6.49 14.91 16.37
C LYS A 277 5.19 14.21 15.97
N THR A 278 5.15 13.65 14.77
CA THR A 278 4.04 12.81 14.28
C THR A 278 4.54 11.36 14.21
N PRO A 279 4.09 10.48 15.11
CA PRO A 279 4.43 9.05 15.10
C PRO A 279 4.16 8.37 13.76
N PHE A 280 4.89 7.28 13.48
CA PHE A 280 4.48 6.36 12.43
C PHE A 280 3.21 5.62 12.86
N ILE A 281 2.29 5.39 11.92
CA ILE A 281 1.14 4.50 12.10
C ILE A 281 1.46 3.20 11.39
N VAL A 282 1.51 2.09 12.12
CA VAL A 282 1.86 0.77 11.59
C VAL A 282 0.62 -0.10 11.55
N LEU A 283 0.23 -0.53 10.35
CA LEU A 283 -0.88 -1.46 10.16
C LEU A 283 -0.32 -2.88 10.07
N VAL A 284 -0.68 -3.73 11.04
CA VAL A 284 -0.21 -5.11 11.13
C VAL A 284 -1.36 -6.09 10.85
N SER A 285 -1.04 -7.29 10.37
CA SER A 285 -1.99 -8.40 10.25
C SER A 285 -1.25 -9.71 10.50
N ARG A 286 -1.58 -10.41 11.59
CA ARG A 286 -0.85 -11.61 12.04
C ARG A 286 -1.01 -12.80 11.08
N ASP A 287 -2.12 -12.83 10.36
CA ASP A 287 -2.51 -13.85 9.39
C ASP A 287 -2.00 -13.59 7.96
N ASP A 288 -1.24 -12.51 7.73
CA ASP A 288 -0.69 -12.17 6.42
C ASP A 288 0.21 -13.29 5.85
N LYS A 289 -0.26 -13.93 4.79
CA LYS A 289 0.41 -15.09 4.20
C LYS A 289 1.64 -14.69 3.37
N ALA A 290 1.64 -13.50 2.78
CA ALA A 290 2.75 -12.99 1.99
C ALA A 290 3.96 -12.68 2.88
N LEU A 291 3.71 -12.01 4.01
CA LEU A 291 4.75 -11.71 5.00
C LEU A 291 5.29 -12.98 5.66
N LYS A 292 4.46 -14.03 5.83
CA LYS A 292 4.95 -15.34 6.27
C LYS A 292 5.95 -15.94 5.28
N ALA A 293 5.66 -15.89 3.98
CA ALA A 293 6.58 -16.36 2.95
C ALA A 293 7.87 -15.52 2.92
N SER A 294 7.76 -14.19 3.03
CA SER A 294 8.94 -13.30 3.08
C SER A 294 9.82 -13.59 4.29
N SER A 295 9.25 -13.82 5.48
CA SER A 295 9.99 -14.26 6.67
C SER A 295 10.78 -15.54 6.43
N LEU A 296 10.22 -16.53 5.73
CA LEU A 296 10.92 -17.78 5.42
C LEU A 296 12.11 -17.54 4.49
N ILE A 297 11.94 -16.71 3.45
CA ILE A 297 13.01 -16.35 2.52
C ILE A 297 14.12 -15.57 3.25
N ALA A 298 13.76 -14.70 4.20
CA ALA A 298 14.68 -13.88 4.97
C ALA A 298 15.25 -14.55 6.23
N GLY A 299 15.37 -15.88 6.23
CA GLY A 299 16.05 -16.62 7.31
C GLY A 299 15.22 -16.76 8.60
N GLY A 300 13.90 -16.70 8.52
CA GLY A 300 12.98 -16.96 9.62
C GLY A 300 12.76 -15.79 10.59
N LYS A 301 13.29 -14.61 10.29
CA LYS A 301 13.09 -13.41 11.11
C LYS A 301 11.69 -12.82 10.91
N GLN A 302 11.11 -12.32 12.00
CA GLN A 302 9.78 -11.72 11.96
C GLN A 302 9.81 -10.41 11.17
N ARG A 303 8.75 -10.21 10.36
CA ARG A 303 8.49 -8.92 9.70
C ARG A 303 7.63 -8.05 10.60
N VAL A 304 7.85 -6.74 10.55
CA VAL A 304 7.08 -5.75 11.31
C VAL A 304 5.58 -5.93 11.12
N GLY A 305 5.11 -6.20 9.90
CA GLY A 305 3.67 -6.41 9.62
C GLY A 305 3.04 -7.65 10.26
N ARG A 306 3.84 -8.57 10.80
CA ARG A 306 3.40 -9.76 11.56
C ARG A 306 3.99 -9.81 12.98
N TYR A 307 4.55 -8.71 13.45
CA TYR A 307 5.23 -8.69 14.74
C TYR A 307 4.21 -8.76 15.87
N GLU A 308 4.39 -9.70 16.79
CA GLU A 308 3.38 -10.01 17.81
C GLU A 308 3.44 -9.09 19.03
N ASP A 309 4.63 -8.54 19.34
CA ASP A 309 4.85 -7.64 20.47
C ASP A 309 4.58 -6.18 20.07
N GLU A 310 3.29 -5.83 20.06
CA GLU A 310 2.80 -4.48 19.79
C GLU A 310 3.28 -3.46 20.83
N GLN A 311 3.50 -3.89 22.08
CA GLN A 311 3.96 -3.04 23.16
C GLN A 311 5.40 -2.58 22.93
N GLU A 312 6.27 -3.47 22.43
CA GLU A 312 7.63 -3.10 22.05
C GLU A 312 7.63 -2.09 20.89
N LEU A 313 6.76 -2.28 19.89
CA LEU A 313 6.59 -1.29 18.82
C LEU A 313 6.11 0.06 19.39
N ALA A 314 5.09 0.07 20.24
CA ALA A 314 4.58 1.28 20.89
C ALA A 314 5.68 2.01 21.69
N ASN A 315 6.54 1.27 22.38
CA ASN A 315 7.67 1.81 23.13
C ASN A 315 8.74 2.48 22.24
N LEU A 316 8.77 2.18 20.94
CA LEU A 316 9.61 2.86 19.94
C LEU A 316 8.98 4.16 19.42
N GLY A 317 7.79 4.54 19.91
CA GLY A 317 7.09 5.76 19.52
C GLY A 317 6.32 5.63 18.21
N VAL A 318 5.82 4.44 17.89
CA VAL A 318 4.88 4.22 16.78
C VAL A 318 3.49 3.88 17.30
N ILE A 319 2.46 4.23 16.54
CA ILE A 319 1.07 3.81 16.78
C ILE A 319 0.86 2.51 16.01
N VAL A 320 0.37 1.46 16.67
CA VAL A 320 0.09 0.17 16.02
C VAL A 320 -1.42 -0.02 15.90
N ILE A 321 -1.88 -0.44 14.72
CA ILE A 321 -3.27 -0.82 14.45
C ILE A 321 -3.26 -2.25 13.90
N ASP A 322 -3.88 -3.17 14.64
CA ASP A 322 -4.04 -4.56 14.21
C ASP A 322 -5.27 -4.72 13.31
N LEU A 323 -5.06 -5.29 12.11
CA LEU A 323 -6.08 -5.56 11.09
C LEU A 323 -6.38 -7.06 10.96
N THR A 324 -5.86 -7.91 11.85
CA THR A 324 -6.01 -9.38 11.77
C THR A 324 -7.48 -9.80 11.66
N GLU A 325 -8.39 -9.14 12.37
CA GLU A 325 -9.83 -9.46 12.37
C GLU A 325 -10.60 -8.91 11.15
N LEU A 326 -9.97 -8.15 10.25
CA LEU A 326 -10.61 -7.72 9.00
C LEU A 326 -10.53 -8.83 7.95
N GLU A 327 -11.62 -9.01 7.20
CA GLU A 327 -11.62 -9.89 6.03
C GLU A 327 -10.73 -9.29 4.93
N GLY A 328 -9.82 -10.09 4.36
CA GLY A 328 -8.98 -9.66 3.25
C GLY A 328 -9.75 -9.47 1.95
N THR A 329 -9.35 -8.47 1.15
CA THR A 329 -9.81 -8.35 -0.26
C THR A 329 -9.00 -9.21 -1.22
N ASP A 330 -7.91 -9.83 -0.76
CA ASP A 330 -6.99 -10.65 -1.53
C ASP A 330 -6.75 -12.02 -0.88
N ALA A 331 -6.49 -13.06 -1.69
CA ALA A 331 -6.38 -14.45 -1.24
C ALA A 331 -5.26 -14.72 -0.20
N ILE A 332 -4.32 -13.78 -0.06
CA ILE A 332 -3.14 -13.89 0.81
C ILE A 332 -3.16 -12.91 1.99
N ASP A 333 -4.27 -12.17 2.17
CA ASP A 333 -4.49 -11.25 3.30
C ASP A 333 -3.46 -10.10 3.39
N HIS A 334 -2.76 -9.80 2.29
CA HIS A 334 -1.68 -8.80 2.22
C HIS A 334 -2.17 -7.43 1.71
N GLY A 335 -3.38 -7.41 1.16
CA GLY A 335 -4.09 -6.25 0.62
C GLY A 335 -5.08 -5.64 1.59
N LYS A 336 -5.25 -6.13 2.83
CA LYS A 336 -6.20 -5.58 3.83
C LYS A 336 -6.09 -4.06 4.03
N PHE A 337 -4.93 -3.47 3.78
CA PHE A 337 -4.71 -2.03 3.84
C PHE A 337 -5.51 -1.24 2.78
N THR A 338 -5.99 -1.85 1.71
CA THR A 338 -6.81 -1.15 0.71
C THR A 338 -8.17 -0.77 1.27
N GLN A 339 -8.59 -1.41 2.36
CA GLN A 339 -9.76 -1.05 3.15
C GLN A 339 -9.43 0.02 4.21
N VAL A 340 -8.32 0.76 4.10
CA VAL A 340 -7.97 1.80 5.08
C VAL A 340 -9.05 2.90 5.18
N ALA A 341 -9.88 3.11 4.15
CA ALA A 341 -11.08 3.94 4.27
C ALA A 341 -12.06 3.39 5.34
N ALA A 342 -12.28 2.07 5.39
CA ALA A 342 -13.07 1.41 6.42
C ALA A 342 -12.41 1.45 7.82
N VAL A 343 -11.09 1.64 7.90
CA VAL A 343 -10.37 1.81 9.17
C VAL A 343 -10.18 3.28 9.57
N ALA A 344 -10.59 4.24 8.75
CA ALA A 344 -10.48 5.68 9.03
C ALA A 344 -11.13 6.09 10.37
N PRO A 345 -12.28 5.52 10.79
CA PRO A 345 -12.81 5.77 12.13
C PRO A 345 -11.88 5.28 13.25
N ARG A 346 -11.23 4.12 13.07
CA ARG A 346 -10.28 3.54 14.04
C ARG A 346 -8.98 4.34 14.11
N LEU A 347 -8.49 4.79 12.95
CA LEU A 347 -7.34 5.69 12.84
C LEU A 347 -7.62 7.02 13.56
N ARG A 348 -8.82 7.59 13.38
CA ARG A 348 -9.24 8.82 14.07
C ARG A 348 -9.23 8.66 15.59
N VAL A 349 -9.73 7.54 16.11
CA VAL A 349 -9.70 7.25 17.56
C VAL A 349 -8.25 7.13 18.06
N ALA A 350 -7.41 6.35 17.37
CA ALA A 350 -6.00 6.17 17.75
C ALA A 350 -5.21 7.50 17.77
N LEU A 351 -5.50 8.39 16.81
CA LEU A 351 -4.89 9.73 16.77
C LEU A 351 -5.40 10.62 17.93
N GLN A 352 -6.71 10.59 18.22
CA GLN A 352 -7.29 11.32 19.35
C GLN A 352 -6.71 10.88 20.69
N GLU A 353 -6.57 9.58 20.92
CA GLU A 353 -6.03 9.02 22.17
C GLU A 353 -4.53 9.29 22.34
N ALA A 354 -3.77 9.36 21.23
CA ALA A 354 -2.37 9.78 21.22
C ALA A 354 -2.16 11.28 21.54
N GLY A 355 -3.21 12.02 21.89
CA GLY A 355 -3.16 13.47 22.08
C GLY A 355 -2.89 14.23 20.77
N LEU A 356 -2.90 13.52 19.63
CA LEU A 356 -2.86 14.10 18.29
C LEU A 356 -4.29 14.47 17.93
N ASN A 357 -4.84 15.42 18.68
CA ASN A 357 -6.22 15.89 18.55
C ASN A 357 -6.53 16.18 17.07
N THR A 358 -7.37 15.34 16.48
CA THR A 358 -8.20 15.70 15.33
C THR A 358 -9.63 15.66 15.85
N LYS A 359 -10.23 16.83 16.11
CA LYS A 359 -11.66 16.87 16.41
C LYS A 359 -12.47 16.76 15.11
N PRO A 360 -13.68 16.19 15.16
CA PRO A 360 -14.49 15.96 13.97
C PRO A 360 -14.91 17.30 13.37
N GLY A 361 -14.38 17.63 12.20
CA GLY A 361 -14.66 18.90 11.52
C GLY A 361 -13.45 19.66 10.95
N ASP A 362 -12.22 19.23 11.22
CA ASP A 362 -10.98 19.93 10.77
C ASP A 362 -10.62 19.70 9.27
N LEU A 363 -11.67 19.50 8.45
CA LEU A 363 -11.71 19.58 6.99
C LEU A 363 -12.36 20.90 6.53
N ASN A 364 -12.57 21.89 7.41
CA ASN A 364 -12.89 23.26 6.99
C ASN A 364 -12.49 24.29 8.06
N THR A 365 -11.54 25.13 7.67
CA THR A 365 -11.34 26.53 8.06
C THR A 365 -11.11 26.94 9.52
N HIS A 366 -9.91 27.52 9.68
CA HIS A 366 -9.49 28.68 10.49
C HIS A 366 -8.75 28.45 11.81
N ALA A 367 -7.52 28.98 11.75
CA ALA A 367 -6.62 29.39 12.82
C ALA A 367 -7.37 30.04 13.99
N ASP A 368 -7.18 29.47 15.18
CA ASP A 368 -6.31 30.08 16.18
C ASP A 368 -6.26 29.17 17.41
N THR A 369 -5.18 29.29 18.15
CA THR A 369 -4.96 28.71 19.49
C THR A 369 -4.44 27.27 19.49
N ILE A 370 -3.21 27.08 19.98
CA ILE A 370 -2.90 26.35 21.22
C ILE A 370 -1.38 26.35 21.41
N GLY A 371 -0.90 27.40 22.08
CA GLY A 371 0.24 27.30 22.96
C GLY A 371 -0.29 27.03 24.37
N THR A 372 -0.52 25.78 24.75
CA THR A 372 -0.82 25.38 26.15
C THR A 372 -0.80 23.85 26.40
N ALA A 373 0.05 23.09 25.71
CA ALA A 373 0.25 21.66 26.04
C ALA A 373 1.75 21.30 26.19
N VAL A 374 2.53 22.22 26.75
CA VAL A 374 3.88 21.91 27.27
C VAL A 374 3.76 21.86 28.78
N GLY A 375 3.67 20.65 29.33
CA GLY A 375 3.62 20.45 30.77
C GLY A 375 3.21 19.03 31.12
N ASN A 376 4.21 18.15 31.26
CA ASN A 376 4.15 16.79 31.80
C ASN A 376 3.59 15.70 30.87
N THR A 377 4.49 15.02 30.14
CA THR A 377 4.21 13.65 29.66
C THR A 377 5.36 12.73 30.04
N ALA A 378 5.24 12.14 31.23
CA ALA A 378 5.79 10.82 31.48
C ALA A 378 5.10 9.83 30.52
N LYS A 379 5.90 9.06 29.79
CA LYS A 379 5.61 7.78 29.13
C LYS A 379 4.12 7.39 29.06
N ILE A 380 3.46 7.70 27.94
CA ILE A 380 2.22 7.02 27.56
C ILE A 380 2.56 6.14 26.36
N ALA A 381 2.74 4.85 26.61
CA ALA A 381 2.74 3.84 25.56
C ALA A 381 1.28 3.46 25.32
N ILE A 382 0.69 3.95 24.22
CA ILE A 382 -0.68 3.60 23.86
C ILE A 382 -0.62 2.35 22.99
N THR A 383 -0.77 1.20 23.63
CA THR A 383 -1.13 -0.06 22.97
C THR A 383 -2.64 -0.16 23.10
N LEU A 384 -3.39 0.07 22.02
CA LEU A 384 -4.85 -0.06 22.08
C LEU A 384 -5.21 -1.54 21.98
N PRO A 385 -5.89 -2.13 22.98
CA PRO A 385 -6.41 -3.48 22.86
C PRO A 385 -7.71 -3.41 22.06
N VAL A 386 -7.65 -3.19 20.75
CA VAL A 386 -8.84 -3.35 19.91
C VAL A 386 -8.98 -4.83 19.57
N ARG A 387 -9.43 -5.63 20.54
CA ARG A 387 -10.06 -6.94 20.28
C ARG A 387 -11.54 -6.68 20.11
N ILE A 388 -12.08 -6.86 18.91
CA ILE A 388 -13.53 -6.75 18.68
C ILE A 388 -14.08 -8.17 18.64
N LEU A 389 -14.70 -8.59 19.75
CA LEU A 389 -15.61 -9.72 19.73
C LEU A 389 -16.81 -9.36 18.84
N THR A 390 -16.80 -9.77 17.58
CA THR A 390 -17.99 -9.71 16.72
C THR A 390 -19.01 -10.71 17.25
N ALA A 391 -20.12 -10.22 17.82
CA ALA A 391 -21.31 -11.04 18.04
C ALA A 391 -21.91 -11.44 16.68
N PRO A 392 -22.37 -12.67 16.48
CA PRO A 392 -22.98 -13.09 15.23
C PRO A 392 -24.28 -12.30 15.01
N VAL A 393 -24.37 -11.59 13.88
CA VAL A 393 -25.62 -10.98 13.43
C VAL A 393 -26.56 -12.11 13.02
N GLN A 394 -27.53 -12.43 13.88
CA GLN A 394 -28.71 -13.19 13.46
C GLN A 394 -29.55 -12.33 12.54
N VAL A 395 -29.71 -12.80 11.31
CA VAL A 395 -30.70 -12.30 10.35
C VAL A 395 -32.09 -12.50 10.97
N LEU A 396 -32.72 -11.43 11.43
CA LEU A 396 -34.15 -11.42 11.71
C LEU A 396 -34.90 -11.21 10.39
N SER A 397 -35.40 -12.32 9.85
CA SER A 397 -36.50 -12.30 8.88
C SER A 397 -37.76 -11.76 9.56
N GLY A 398 -38.13 -10.52 9.26
CA GLY A 398 -39.41 -9.95 9.66
C GLY A 398 -40.51 -10.45 8.71
N GLY A 399 -41.40 -11.29 9.24
CA GLY A 399 -42.72 -11.50 8.66
C GLY A 399 -43.75 -10.68 9.43
N GLN A 400 -44.53 -9.87 8.71
CA GLN A 400 -45.99 -9.83 8.77
C GLN A 400 -46.53 -9.49 7.39
#